data_AF-A0AAN7SC59-F1
#
_entry.id   AF-A0AAN7SC59-F1
#
_cell.length_a   1.000
_cell.length_b   1.000
_cell.length_c   1.000
_cell.angle_alpha   90.00
_cell.angle_beta   90.00
_cell.angle_gamma   90.00
#
_symmetry.space_group_name_H-M   'P 1'
#
loop_
_entity.id
_entity.type
_entity.pdbx_description
1 polymer ?
#
loop_
_entity_poly.entity_id
_entity_poly.type
_entity_poly.pdbx_seq_one_letter_code
_entity_poly.pdbx_strand_id
1 'polypeptide(L)'
;MQNQHLDIRNVIDSGRRKQVEENRETLFSIVETIKFCGRQELALRGTNDSAILRMRMKCGDTKLLKHCENIALNATYMSAKIQNDLISICGEIIQKKIVKCLNEAKVFSVLVDETSDISGHEQLSLCVRYTKKVETCYVVKEDFLGFVKVDNTTAQPLADTIIASLKNLDIDCNNMVGQRYERCF
;
A
#
# COMPACT_ATOMS: atom_id res chain seq x y z
N MET A 1 -13.21 7.37 22.91
CA MET A 1 -14.07 7.84 21.80
C MET A 1 -13.48 9.13 21.27
N GLN A 2 -12.78 9.09 20.13
CA GLN A 2 -12.21 10.29 19.52
C GLN A 2 -13.34 11.10 18.89
N ASN A 3 -13.54 12.32 19.36
CA ASN A 3 -14.43 13.31 18.74
C ASN A 3 -13.94 13.57 17.31
N GLN A 4 -14.58 12.97 16.31
CA GLN A 4 -14.48 13.47 14.94
C GLN A 4 -15.20 14.81 14.92
N HIS A 5 -14.44 15.90 14.87
CA HIS A 5 -14.97 17.24 14.62
C HIS A 5 -15.64 17.22 13.24
N LEU A 6 -16.97 17.06 13.20
CA LEU A 6 -17.74 17.11 11.97
C LEU A 6 -17.59 18.50 11.37
N ASP A 7 -17.24 18.58 10.08
CA ASP A 7 -17.18 19.84 9.36
C ASP A 7 -18.55 20.53 9.46
N ILE A 8 -18.58 21.76 9.99
CA ILE A 8 -19.79 22.54 10.25
C ILE A 8 -20.64 22.67 8.97
N ARG A 9 -19.98 22.73 7.80
CA ARG A 9 -20.67 22.80 6.51
C ARG A 9 -21.44 21.52 6.18
N ASN A 10 -21.08 20.36 6.75
CA ASN A 10 -21.74 19.05 6.51
C ASN A 10 -22.95 18.89 7.43
N VAL A 11 -22.97 19.62 8.54
CA VAL A 11 -24.07 19.65 9.50
C VAL A 11 -25.21 20.54 8.98
N ILE A 12 -24.86 21.62 8.29
CA ILE A 12 -25.82 22.61 7.78
C ILE A 12 -26.39 22.21 6.41
N ASP A 13 -25.58 21.61 5.53
CA ASP A 13 -25.98 21.27 4.15
C ASP A 13 -26.19 19.76 3.98
N SER A 14 -27.46 19.35 3.94
CA SER A 14 -27.87 17.97 3.73
C SER A 14 -27.54 17.43 2.34
N GLY A 15 -27.52 18.30 1.32
CA GLY A 15 -27.16 17.94 -0.05
C GLY A 15 -25.67 17.65 -0.18
N ARG A 16 -24.83 18.48 0.43
CA ARG A 16 -23.38 18.26 0.49
C ARG A 16 -23.02 16.98 1.23
N ARG A 17 -23.68 16.70 2.35
CA ARG A 17 -23.49 15.45 3.10
C ARG A 17 -23.78 14.23 2.23
N LYS A 18 -24.88 14.26 1.47
CA LYS A 18 -25.24 13.19 0.53
C LYS A 18 -24.18 12.99 -0.56
N GLN A 19 -23.66 14.08 -1.13
CA GLN A 19 -22.58 13.99 -2.13
C GLN A 19 -21.29 13.40 -1.56
N VAL A 20 -20.91 13.76 -0.32
CA VAL A 20 -19.74 13.18 0.35
C VAL A 20 -19.91 11.68 0.56
N GLU A 21 -21.12 11.25 0.92
CA GLU A 21 -21.44 9.84 1.11
C GLU A 21 -21.38 9.07 -0.21
N GLU A 22 -22.00 9.58 -1.27
CA GLU A 22 -21.92 9.00 -2.62
C GLU A 22 -20.46 8.89 -3.12
N ASN A 23 -19.65 9.94 -2.94
CA ASN A 23 -18.24 9.91 -3.30
C ASN A 23 -17.45 8.85 -2.50
N ARG A 24 -17.74 8.67 -1.21
CA ARG A 24 -17.11 7.62 -0.38
C ARG A 24 -17.45 6.23 -0.87
N GLU A 25 -18.70 6.00 -1.28
CA GLU A 25 -19.11 4.71 -1.85
C GLU A 25 -18.37 4.40 -3.16
N THR A 26 -18.21 5.40 -4.04
CA THR A 26 -17.41 5.26 -5.26
C THR A 26 -15.95 4.93 -4.92
N LEU A 27 -15.36 5.67 -3.98
CA LEU A 27 -13.97 5.49 -3.57
C LEU A 27 -13.73 4.11 -2.95
N PHE A 28 -14.71 3.59 -2.20
CA PHE A 28 -14.68 2.24 -1.65
C PHE A 28 -14.57 1.18 -2.75
N SER A 29 -15.38 1.28 -3.81
CA SER A 29 -15.32 0.36 -4.96
C SER A 29 -13.94 0.37 -5.64
N ILE A 30 -13.35 1.55 -5.80
CA ILE A 30 -12.02 1.70 -6.41
C ILE A 30 -10.95 1.06 -5.52
N VAL A 31 -10.97 1.33 -4.22
CA VAL A 31 -10.01 0.75 -3.26
C VAL A 31 -10.14 -0.78 -3.18
N GLU A 32 -11.36 -1.32 -3.22
CA GLU A 32 -11.56 -2.76 -3.30
C GLU A 32 -10.97 -3.35 -4.57
N THR A 33 -11.09 -2.63 -5.69
CA THR A 33 -10.48 -3.04 -6.96
C THR A 33 -8.96 -3.02 -6.87
N ILE A 34 -8.36 -1.98 -6.27
CA ILE A 34 -6.91 -1.91 -6.04
C ILE A 34 -6.45 -3.11 -5.19
N LYS A 35 -7.17 -3.41 -4.10
CA LYS A 35 -6.87 -4.56 -3.24
C LYS A 35 -7.01 -5.90 -3.97
N PHE A 36 -8.02 -6.03 -4.82
CA PHE A 36 -8.21 -7.22 -5.64
C PHE A 36 -7.04 -7.39 -6.62
N CYS A 37 -6.70 -6.34 -7.36
CA CYS A 37 -5.57 -6.34 -8.29
C CYS A 37 -4.26 -6.72 -7.59
N GLY A 38 -3.97 -6.12 -6.43
CA GLY A 38 -2.76 -6.42 -5.66
C GLY A 38 -2.70 -7.87 -5.16
N ARG A 39 -3.84 -8.48 -4.82
CA ARG A 39 -3.90 -9.89 -4.37
C ARG A 39 -3.79 -10.90 -5.52
N GLN A 40 -4.18 -10.50 -6.71
CA GLN A 40 -4.19 -11.37 -7.91
C GLN A 40 -3.01 -11.07 -8.83
N GLU A 41 -2.10 -10.19 -8.43
CA GLU A 41 -0.95 -9.75 -9.23
C GLU A 41 -1.36 -9.16 -10.59
N LEU A 42 -2.54 -8.52 -10.63
CA LEU A 42 -3.10 -7.93 -11.84
C LEU A 42 -2.72 -6.45 -11.96
N ALA A 43 -2.37 -6.03 -13.17
CA ALA A 43 -2.19 -4.62 -13.47
C ALA A 43 -3.54 -3.88 -13.43
N LEU A 44 -3.66 -2.87 -12.57
CA LEU A 44 -4.89 -2.07 -12.44
C LEU A 44 -5.31 -1.38 -13.75
N ARG A 45 -4.32 -0.87 -14.51
CA ARG A 45 -4.56 -0.10 -15.74
C ARG A 45 -4.50 -0.92 -17.01
N GLY A 46 -3.71 -1.99 -17.08
CA GLY A 46 -3.52 -2.76 -18.31
C GLY A 46 -3.13 -1.87 -19.51
N THR A 47 -3.41 -2.34 -20.73
CA THR A 47 -3.14 -1.57 -21.97
C THR A 47 -4.08 -0.37 -22.16
N ASN A 48 -5.27 -0.43 -21.57
CA ASN A 48 -6.26 0.64 -21.64
C ASN A 48 -6.48 1.19 -20.24
N ASP A 49 -5.94 2.37 -19.93
CA ASP A 49 -6.02 3.04 -18.62
C ASP A 49 -7.34 2.77 -17.89
N SER A 50 -7.31 2.04 -16.77
CA SER A 50 -8.46 1.67 -15.94
C SER A 50 -9.34 0.53 -16.47
N ALA A 51 -8.78 -0.43 -17.22
CA ALA A 51 -9.52 -1.57 -17.77
C ALA A 51 -10.31 -2.35 -16.71
N ILE A 52 -9.71 -2.63 -15.55
CA ILE A 52 -10.36 -3.41 -14.49
C ILE A 52 -11.52 -2.64 -13.84
N LEU A 53 -11.38 -1.31 -13.66
CA LEU A 53 -12.48 -0.48 -13.17
C LEU A 53 -13.65 -0.45 -14.18
N ARG A 54 -13.37 -0.42 -15.48
CA ARG A 54 -14.41 -0.53 -16.52
C ARG A 54 -15.09 -1.90 -16.53
N MET A 55 -14.33 -2.98 -16.33
CA MET A 55 -14.89 -4.32 -16.19
C MET A 55 -15.83 -4.37 -14.98
N ARG A 56 -15.42 -3.81 -13.83
CA ARG A 56 -16.25 -3.76 -12.62
C ARG A 56 -17.58 -3.03 -12.84
N MET A 57 -17.57 -1.91 -13.58
CA MET A 57 -18.81 -1.23 -13.98
C MET A 57 -19.72 -2.13 -14.82
N LYS A 58 -19.16 -2.84 -15.82
CA LYS A 58 -19.92 -3.79 -16.66
C LYS A 58 -20.48 -4.98 -15.87
N CYS A 59 -19.79 -5.39 -14.80
CA CYS A 59 -20.24 -6.47 -13.91
C CYS A 59 -21.30 -6.04 -12.88
N GLY A 60 -21.82 -4.81 -12.96
CA GLY A 60 -22.95 -4.36 -12.14
C GLY A 60 -22.63 -3.36 -11.05
N ASP A 61 -21.43 -2.75 -11.05
CA ASP A 61 -21.12 -1.64 -10.15
C ASP A 61 -21.81 -0.34 -10.60
N THR A 62 -23.11 -0.26 -10.31
CA THR A 62 -23.98 0.87 -10.69
C THR A 62 -23.58 2.18 -10.02
N LYS A 63 -22.89 2.12 -8.88
CA LYS A 63 -22.43 3.31 -8.15
C LYS A 63 -21.24 3.95 -8.85
N LEU A 64 -20.24 3.14 -9.21
CA LEU A 64 -19.11 3.60 -10.00
C LEU A 64 -19.55 4.05 -11.40
N LEU A 65 -20.49 3.34 -12.02
CA LEU A 65 -21.05 3.73 -13.32
C LEU A 65 -21.73 5.09 -13.28
N LYS A 66 -22.67 5.31 -12.34
CA LYS A 66 -23.36 6.59 -12.17
C LYS A 66 -22.38 7.74 -11.89
N HIS A 67 -21.34 7.49 -11.10
CA HIS A 67 -20.32 8.51 -10.83
C HIS A 67 -19.58 8.91 -12.11
N CYS A 68 -19.24 7.95 -12.96
CA CYS A 68 -18.58 8.22 -14.25
C CYS A 68 -19.48 8.92 -15.27
N GLU A 69 -20.78 8.64 -15.26
CA GLU A 69 -21.75 9.25 -16.19
C GLU A 69 -22.13 10.68 -15.80
N ASN A 70 -22.20 10.98 -14.49
CA ASN A 70 -22.73 12.26 -13.98
C ASN A 70 -21.66 13.32 -13.68
N ILE A 71 -20.37 12.97 -13.74
CA ILE A 71 -19.28 13.87 -13.33
C ILE A 71 -18.37 14.15 -14.52
N ALA A 72 -17.88 15.39 -14.59
CA ALA A 72 -16.92 15.80 -15.61
C ALA A 72 -15.66 14.90 -15.58
N LEU A 73 -15.14 14.56 -16.76
CA LEU A 73 -14.03 13.61 -16.93
C LEU A 73 -12.81 13.91 -16.04
N ASN A 74 -12.55 15.19 -15.77
CA ASN A 74 -11.45 15.70 -14.94
C ASN A 74 -11.63 15.49 -13.43
N ALA A 75 -12.84 15.17 -12.97
CA ALA A 75 -13.16 14.89 -11.57
C ALA A 75 -13.42 13.40 -11.30
N THR A 76 -13.26 12.54 -12.32
CA THR A 76 -13.34 11.10 -12.12
C THR A 76 -12.12 10.63 -11.33
N TYR A 77 -12.34 9.87 -10.25
CA TYR A 77 -11.27 9.18 -9.50
C TYR A 77 -10.51 8.12 -10.33
N MET A 78 -10.70 8.14 -11.66
CA MET A 78 -10.14 7.22 -12.65
C MET A 78 -8.89 7.76 -13.34
N SER A 79 -8.49 9.02 -13.11
CA SER A 79 -7.26 9.52 -13.72
C SER A 79 -6.03 8.73 -13.22
N ALA A 80 -5.02 8.64 -14.07
CA ALA A 80 -3.77 7.97 -13.75
C ALA A 80 -3.08 8.52 -12.49
N LYS A 81 -3.18 9.84 -12.29
CA LYS A 81 -2.62 10.50 -11.11
C LYS A 81 -3.35 10.06 -9.83
N ILE A 82 -4.67 10.19 -9.81
CA ILE A 82 -5.48 9.87 -8.62
C ILE A 82 -5.35 8.39 -8.25
N GLN A 83 -5.34 7.50 -9.23
CA GLN A 83 -5.15 6.08 -8.96
C GLN A 83 -3.77 5.76 -8.38
N ASN A 84 -2.70 6.45 -8.82
CA ASN A 84 -1.37 6.29 -8.22
C ASN A 84 -1.37 6.78 -6.77
N ASP A 85 -2.03 7.91 -6.50
CA ASP A 85 -2.17 8.43 -5.13
C ASP A 85 -2.92 7.43 -4.25
N LEU A 86 -4.02 6.84 -4.74
CA LEU A 86 -4.77 5.81 -4.02
C LEU A 86 -3.95 4.54 -3.76
N ILE A 87 -3.16 4.10 -4.74
CA ILE A 87 -2.24 2.96 -4.58
C ILE A 87 -1.19 3.28 -3.51
N SER A 88 -0.59 4.48 -3.54
CA SER A 88 0.37 4.94 -2.53
C SER A 88 -0.22 4.91 -1.12
N ILE A 89 -1.42 5.49 -0.95
CA ILE A 89 -2.14 5.51 0.34
C ILE A 89 -2.43 4.08 0.82
N CYS A 90 -2.85 3.18 -0.07
CA CYS A 90 -3.06 1.77 0.29
C CYS A 90 -1.76 1.12 0.77
N GLY A 91 -0.66 1.35 0.05
CA GLY A 91 0.68 0.87 0.38
C GLY A 91 1.14 1.36 1.76
N GLU A 92 1.03 2.66 2.02
CA GLU A 92 1.38 3.27 3.31
C GLU A 92 0.56 2.69 4.47
N ILE A 93 -0.75 2.48 4.30
CA ILE A 93 -1.60 1.88 5.33
C ILE A 93 -1.18 0.43 5.62
N ILE A 94 -0.86 -0.33 4.59
CA ILE A 94 -0.39 -1.72 4.73
C ILE A 94 0.96 -1.72 5.46
N GLN A 95 1.90 -0.88 5.03
CA GLN A 95 3.23 -0.76 5.63
C GLN A 95 3.15 -0.36 7.11
N LYS A 96 2.36 0.67 7.46
CA LYS A 96 2.13 1.09 8.85
C LYS A 96 1.56 -0.05 9.70
N LYS A 97 0.69 -0.88 9.14
CA LYS A 97 0.13 -2.04 9.85
C LYS A 97 1.19 -3.12 10.09
N ILE A 98 2.07 -3.38 9.12
CA ILE A 98 3.19 -4.32 9.25
C ILE A 98 4.15 -3.82 10.33
N VAL A 99 4.59 -2.56 10.25
CA VAL A 99 5.48 -1.92 11.23
C VAL A 99 4.91 -2.04 12.64
N LYS A 100 3.61 -1.75 12.81
CA LYS A 100 2.94 -1.89 14.11
C LYS A 100 3.04 -3.32 14.64
N CYS A 101 2.71 -4.31 13.82
CA CYS A 101 2.80 -5.72 14.23
C CYS A 101 4.24 -6.15 14.55
N LEU A 102 5.21 -5.63 13.81
CA LEU A 102 6.63 -5.94 14.00
C LEU A 102 7.18 -5.32 15.29
N ASN A 103 6.84 -4.07 15.59
CA ASN A 103 7.19 -3.41 16.85
C ASN A 103 6.53 -4.10 18.06
N GLU A 104 5.31 -4.63 17.92
CA GLU A 104 4.66 -5.46 18.95
C GLU A 104 5.38 -6.81 19.17
N ALA A 105 5.96 -7.39 18.13
CA ALA A 105 6.66 -8.68 18.19
C ALA A 105 8.01 -8.60 18.93
N LYS A 106 8.65 -7.42 18.97
CA LYS A 106 9.98 -7.15 19.60
C LYS A 106 11.16 -7.98 19.09
N VAL A 107 10.93 -8.95 18.21
CA VAL A 107 11.95 -9.83 17.65
C VAL A 107 11.61 -10.06 16.19
N PHE A 108 12.53 -9.69 15.31
CA PHE A 108 12.37 -9.89 13.88
C PHE A 108 13.71 -10.14 13.20
N SER A 109 13.65 -10.71 11.99
CA SER A 109 14.78 -10.81 11.08
C SER A 109 14.46 -10.13 9.76
N VAL A 110 15.46 -9.56 9.12
CA VAL A 110 15.33 -8.91 7.81
C VAL A 110 15.75 -9.89 6.72
N LEU A 111 14.96 -9.96 5.66
CA LEU A 111 15.24 -10.72 4.45
C LEU A 111 15.46 -9.70 3.33
N VAL A 112 16.64 -9.75 2.72
CA VAL A 112 17.04 -8.82 1.67
C VAL A 112 17.39 -9.63 0.43
N ASP A 113 16.78 -9.24 -0.69
CA ASP A 113 17.07 -9.82 -2.00
C ASP A 113 17.39 -8.72 -3.01
N GLU A 114 18.35 -8.99 -3.88
CA GLU A 114 18.86 -8.07 -4.89
C GLU A 114 18.09 -8.24 -6.19
N THR A 115 17.53 -7.15 -6.71
CA THR A 115 16.75 -7.18 -7.95
C THR A 115 17.03 -5.93 -8.78
N SER A 116 16.77 -6.00 -10.08
CA SER A 116 16.92 -4.86 -10.98
C SER A 116 15.54 -4.38 -11.42
N ASP A 117 15.36 -3.05 -11.45
CA ASP A 117 14.15 -2.47 -12.00
C ASP A 117 14.09 -2.64 -13.53
N ILE A 118 12.94 -2.35 -14.13
CA ILE A 118 12.73 -2.44 -15.59
C ILE A 118 13.64 -1.50 -16.40
N SER A 119 14.28 -0.51 -15.75
CA SER A 119 15.19 0.46 -16.35
C SER A 119 16.67 0.09 -16.11
N GLY A 120 16.94 -1.06 -15.47
CA GLY A 120 18.29 -1.56 -15.20
C GLY A 120 18.96 -0.97 -13.95
N HIS A 121 18.24 -0.26 -13.09
CA HIS A 121 18.78 0.22 -11.81
C HIS A 121 18.67 -0.87 -10.74
N GLU A 122 19.72 -1.02 -9.95
CA GLU A 122 19.75 -1.97 -8.84
C GLU A 122 18.88 -1.47 -7.68
N GLN A 123 18.12 -2.39 -7.10
CA GLN A 123 17.27 -2.15 -5.95
C GLN A 123 17.23 -3.39 -5.06
N LEU A 124 17.01 -3.18 -3.77
CA LEU A 124 16.80 -4.25 -2.82
C LEU A 124 15.32 -4.43 -2.56
N SER A 125 14.84 -5.67 -2.60
CA SER A 125 13.56 -6.04 -2.02
C SER A 125 13.76 -6.26 -0.52
N LEU A 126 13.01 -5.50 0.28
CA LEU A 126 13.10 -5.57 1.73
C LEU A 126 11.88 -6.31 2.29
N CYS A 127 12.14 -7.44 2.92
CA CYS A 127 11.14 -8.26 3.58
C CYS A 127 11.49 -8.42 5.06
N VAL A 128 10.49 -8.62 5.91
CA VAL A 128 10.67 -8.85 7.34
C VAL A 128 9.98 -10.13 7.76
N ARG A 129 10.66 -10.90 8.61
CA ARG A 129 10.14 -12.10 9.24
C ARG A 129 10.02 -11.89 10.73
N TYR A 130 8.82 -12.06 11.27
CA TYR A 130 8.53 -11.82 12.69
C TYR A 130 7.49 -12.81 13.20
N THR A 131 7.33 -12.88 14.53
CA THR A 131 6.31 -13.74 15.15
C THR A 131 5.10 -12.90 15.52
N LYS A 132 3.91 -13.36 15.10
CA LYS A 132 2.65 -12.75 15.49
C LYS A 132 1.92 -13.66 16.47
N LYS A 133 1.57 -13.12 17.63
CA LYS A 133 0.68 -13.80 18.56
C LYS A 133 -0.75 -13.79 17.99
N VAL A 134 -1.32 -14.97 17.83
CA VAL A 134 -2.72 -15.18 17.44
C VAL A 134 -3.34 -16.03 18.53
N GLU A 135 -4.25 -15.45 19.31
CA GLU A 135 -4.87 -16.10 20.46
C GLU A 135 -3.82 -16.64 21.46
N THR A 136 -3.61 -17.95 21.47
CA THR A 136 -2.67 -18.66 22.36
C THR A 136 -1.41 -19.15 21.64
N CYS A 137 -1.30 -19.02 20.32
CA CYS A 137 -0.16 -19.49 19.54
C CYS A 137 0.65 -18.35 18.90
N TYR A 138 1.89 -18.65 18.52
CA TYR A 138 2.73 -17.77 17.73
C TYR A 138 2.82 -18.30 16.31
N VAL A 139 2.49 -17.44 15.35
CA VAL A 139 2.59 -17.74 13.92
C VAL A 139 3.72 -16.91 13.33
N VAL A 140 4.63 -17.57 12.61
CA VAL A 140 5.68 -16.87 11.86
C VAL A 140 5.04 -16.21 10.66
N LYS A 141 5.34 -14.93 10.45
CA LYS A 141 4.91 -14.15 9.29
C LYS A 141 6.10 -13.58 8.57
N GLU A 142 5.98 -13.52 7.25
CA GLU A 142 6.90 -12.82 6.36
C GLU A 142 6.07 -11.79 5.60
N ASP A 143 6.45 -10.52 5.69
CA ASP A 143 5.76 -9.42 5.02
C ASP A 143 6.77 -8.55 4.27
N PHE A 144 6.38 -8.09 3.08
CA PHE A 144 7.16 -7.18 2.24
C PHE A 144 7.02 -5.74 2.73
N LEU A 145 8.15 -5.05 2.89
CA LEU A 145 8.20 -3.63 3.29
C LEU A 145 8.28 -2.68 2.10
N GLY A 146 8.99 -3.05 1.04
CA GLY A 146 9.20 -2.17 -0.11
C GLY A 146 10.48 -2.45 -0.86
N PHE A 147 10.64 -1.74 -1.98
CA PHE A 147 11.90 -1.68 -2.70
C PHE A 147 12.73 -0.49 -2.24
N VAL A 148 14.03 -0.69 -2.13
CA VAL A 148 14.98 0.35 -1.76
C VAL A 148 15.99 0.48 -2.89
N LYS A 149 16.06 1.65 -3.51
CA LYS A 149 17.05 1.92 -4.55
C LYS A 149 18.45 1.94 -3.96
N VAL A 150 19.41 1.37 -4.66
CA VAL A 150 20.80 1.31 -4.24
C VAL A 150 21.69 1.78 -5.37
N ASP A 151 22.50 2.81 -5.09
CA ASP A 151 23.44 3.35 -6.08
C ASP A 151 24.80 2.62 -6.05
N ASN A 152 25.10 1.89 -4.96
CA ASN A 152 26.36 1.20 -4.74
C ASN A 152 26.15 -0.19 -4.10
N THR A 153 26.59 -1.25 -4.77
CA THR A 153 26.55 -2.65 -4.29
C THR A 153 27.64 -3.03 -3.30
N THR A 154 28.40 -2.04 -2.80
CA THR A 154 29.38 -2.30 -1.75
C THR A 154 28.67 -2.59 -0.42
N ALA A 155 29.19 -3.53 0.36
CA ALA A 155 28.54 -4.04 1.57
C ALA A 155 28.19 -2.96 2.61
N GLN A 156 29.06 -1.97 2.82
CA GLN A 156 28.85 -0.92 3.83
C GLN A 156 27.70 0.05 3.45
N PRO A 157 27.72 0.70 2.26
CA PRO A 157 26.60 1.49 1.78
C PRO A 157 25.26 0.74 1.78
N LEU A 158 25.29 -0.55 1.44
CA LEU A 158 24.10 -1.40 1.44
C LEU A 158 23.50 -1.53 2.84
N ALA A 159 24.34 -1.86 3.83
CA ALA A 159 23.92 -1.98 5.23
C ALA A 159 23.38 -0.66 5.77
N ASP A 160 24.06 0.45 5.49
CA ASP A 160 23.64 1.78 5.92
C ASP A 160 22.29 2.17 5.31
N THR A 161 22.08 1.84 4.03
CA THR A 161 20.82 2.06 3.31
C THR A 161 19.69 1.24 3.92
N ILE A 162 19.90 -0.05 4.21
CA ILE A 162 18.90 -0.92 4.86
C ILE A 162 18.53 -0.37 6.25
N ILE A 163 19.52 0.00 7.06
CA ILE A 163 19.29 0.53 8.41
C ILE A 163 18.55 1.87 8.33
N ALA A 164 18.91 2.75 7.39
CA ALA A 164 18.21 4.01 7.17
C ALA A 164 16.75 3.79 6.75
N SER A 165 16.49 2.85 5.83
CA SER A 165 15.13 2.49 5.42
C SER A 165 14.29 1.97 6.59
N LEU A 166 14.84 1.10 7.43
CA LEU A 166 14.13 0.59 8.63
C LEU A 166 13.82 1.71 9.62
N LYS A 167 14.78 2.60 9.88
CA LYS A 167 14.58 3.77 10.76
C LYS A 167 13.52 4.73 10.21
N ASN A 168 13.50 4.97 8.90
CA ASN A 168 12.49 5.80 8.24
C ASN A 168 11.08 5.21 8.36
N LEU A 169 10.96 3.91 8.62
CA LEU A 169 9.70 3.22 8.84
C LEU A 169 9.34 3.09 10.33
N ASP A 170 10.05 3.79 11.22
CA ASP A 170 9.88 3.70 12.68
C ASP A 170 10.05 2.27 13.23
N ILE A 171 10.95 1.49 12.62
CA ILE A 171 11.33 0.15 13.08
C ILE A 171 12.57 0.25 13.97
N ASP A 172 12.49 -0.28 15.18
CA ASP A 172 13.61 -0.33 16.11
C ASP A 172 14.60 -1.46 15.73
N CYS A 173 15.73 -1.10 15.14
CA CYS A 173 16.76 -2.05 14.73
C CYS A 173 17.40 -2.82 15.89
N ASN A 174 17.24 -2.39 17.16
CA ASN A 174 17.75 -3.15 18.32
C ASN A 174 17.03 -4.49 18.51
N ASN A 175 15.80 -4.60 17.99
CA ASN A 175 14.97 -5.80 18.03
C ASN A 175 15.27 -6.76 16.85
N MET A 176 16.21 -6.42 15.98
CA MET A 176 16.64 -7.25 14.86
C MET A 176 17.61 -8.33 15.35
N VAL A 177 17.21 -9.60 15.21
CA VAL A 177 18.00 -10.76 15.70
C VAL A 177 18.63 -11.57 14.58
N GLY A 178 18.30 -11.28 13.32
CA GLY A 178 18.82 -12.01 12.18
C GLY A 178 18.72 -11.22 10.89
N GLN A 179 19.61 -11.54 9.95
CA GLN A 179 19.65 -10.97 8.62
C GLN A 179 19.86 -12.11 7.62
N ARG A 180 19.11 -12.11 6.53
CA ARG A 180 19.30 -13.02 5.40
C ARG A 180 19.50 -12.19 4.15
N TYR A 181 20.59 -12.47 3.45
CA TYR A 181 20.91 -11.90 2.16
C TYR A 181 20.94 -13.04 1.16
N GLU A 182 20.06 -13.02 0.16
CA GLU A 182 20.17 -13.94 -0.97
C GLU A 182 21.11 -13.31 -2.01
N ARG A 183 22.13 -14.07 -2.41
CA ARG A 183 22.92 -13.76 -3.61
C ARG A 183 22.34 -14.58 -4.74
N CYS A 184 21.83 -13.91 -5.77
CA CYS A 184 21.86 -14.50 -7.10
C CYS A 184 23.33 -14.57 -7.54
N PHE A 185 23.87 -15.78 -7.67
CA PHE A 185 25.13 -16.03 -8.35
C PHE A 185 24.86 -16.38 -9.81
#